data_AF-A0A2I0N6V6-F1
#
_entry.id   AF-A0A2I0N6V6-F1
#
_cell.length_a   1.000
_cell.length_b   1.000
_cell.length_c   1.000
_cell.angle_alpha   90.00
_cell.angle_beta   90.00
_cell.angle_gamma   90.00
#
_symmetry.space_group_name_H-M   'P 1'
#
loop_
_entity.id
_entity.type
_entity.pdbx_description
1 polymer ?
#
loop_
_entity_poly.entity_id
_entity_poly.type
_entity_poly.pdbx_seq_one_letter_code
_entity_poly.pdbx_strand_id
1 'polypeptide(L)'
;MMDKYKLQMKALKKQRGKVDNTPFLPEGGVVYILDSMNPEMPVRAEVLKTTEVNRRKVISEVACPLCGASMSWNPSWEGFECREHDRKTVYEILKTG
;
A
#
# COMPACT_ATOMS: atom_id res chain seq x y z
N MET A 1 -18.94 8.03 -17.61
CA MET A 1 -17.55 7.54 -17.56
C MET A 1 -17.08 7.22 -16.12
N MET A 2 -17.99 6.87 -15.19
CA MET A 2 -17.66 6.48 -13.80
C MET A 2 -18.00 5.01 -13.50
N ASP A 3 -18.87 4.39 -14.28
CA ASP A 3 -19.38 3.05 -14.00
C ASP A 3 -18.34 1.96 -14.23
N LYS A 4 -17.49 2.09 -15.26
CA LYS A 4 -16.38 1.16 -15.50
C LYS A 4 -15.32 1.21 -14.39
N TYR A 5 -14.99 2.41 -13.91
CA TYR A 5 -14.02 2.59 -12.82
C TYR A 5 -14.54 2.00 -11.50
N LYS A 6 -15.81 2.26 -11.16
CA LYS A 6 -16.45 1.66 -9.98
C LYS A 6 -16.54 0.12 -10.07
N LEU A 7 -16.83 -0.42 -11.25
CA LEU A 7 -16.85 -1.86 -11.50
C LEU A 7 -15.46 -2.50 -11.37
N GLN A 8 -14.42 -1.86 -11.90
CA GLN A 8 -13.03 -2.30 -11.75
C GLN A 8 -12.60 -2.26 -10.28
N MET A 9 -12.86 -1.16 -9.57
CA MET A 9 -12.54 -1.05 -8.14
C MET A 9 -13.32 -2.06 -7.29
N LYS A 10 -14.57 -2.38 -7.64
CA LYS A 10 -15.38 -3.40 -6.95
C LYS A 10 -14.87 -4.81 -7.22
N ALA A 11 -14.40 -5.11 -8.42
CA ALA A 11 -13.78 -6.39 -8.76
C ALA A 11 -12.42 -6.57 -8.07
N LEU A 12 -11.60 -5.51 -8.04
CA LEU A 12 -10.34 -5.44 -7.31
C LEU A 12 -10.57 -5.65 -5.81
N LYS A 13 -11.55 -4.94 -5.22
CA LYS A 13 -11.95 -5.10 -3.80
C LYS A 13 -12.48 -6.51 -3.49
N LYS A 14 -13.16 -7.17 -4.44
CA LYS A 14 -13.66 -8.55 -4.30
C LYS A 14 -12.57 -9.61 -4.41
N GLN A 15 -11.51 -9.36 -5.19
CA GLN A 15 -10.29 -10.18 -5.16
C GLN A 15 -9.46 -9.93 -3.90
N ARG A 16 -9.31 -8.66 -3.48
CA ARG A 16 -8.58 -8.23 -2.27
C ARG A 16 -9.21 -8.70 -0.96
N GLY A 17 -10.54 -8.77 -0.86
CA GLY A 17 -11.23 -9.28 0.34
C GLY A 17 -10.96 -10.76 0.67
N LYS A 18 -10.18 -11.47 -0.16
CA LYS A 18 -9.66 -12.82 0.14
C LYS A 18 -8.23 -12.81 0.70
N VAL A 19 -7.54 -11.67 0.71
CA VAL A 19 -6.12 -11.54 1.05
C VAL A 19 -5.96 -10.36 2.03
N ASP A 20 -5.66 -10.65 3.29
CA ASP A 20 -5.32 -9.64 4.29
C ASP A 20 -4.02 -8.91 3.88
N ASN A 21 -4.11 -7.64 3.48
CA ASN A 21 -2.96 -6.85 3.04
C ASN A 21 -2.28 -6.07 4.16
N THR A 22 -2.52 -6.41 5.43
CA THR A 22 -1.83 -5.79 6.57
C THR A 22 -0.31 -5.76 6.33
N PRO A 23 0.34 -4.59 6.44
CA PRO A 23 1.71 -4.42 6.01
C PRO A 23 2.66 -4.85 7.13
N PHE A 24 2.66 -6.15 7.42
CA PHE A 24 3.62 -6.72 8.37
C PHE A 24 5.04 -6.45 7.86
N LEU A 25 5.92 -6.05 8.77
CA LEU A 25 7.32 -5.90 8.44
C LEU A 25 7.90 -7.30 8.12
N PRO A 26 8.43 -7.53 6.91
CA PRO A 26 9.04 -8.80 6.57
C PRO A 26 10.36 -9.00 7.32
N GLU A 27 10.76 -10.24 7.57
CA GLU A 27 12.00 -10.57 8.32
C GLU A 27 13.25 -9.99 7.67
N GLY A 28 13.28 -9.93 6.34
CA GLY A 28 14.38 -9.33 5.58
C GLY A 28 14.39 -7.79 5.57
N GLY A 29 13.36 -7.13 6.12
CA GLY A 29 13.25 -5.67 6.20
C GLY A 29 13.07 -4.94 4.86
N VAL A 30 13.18 -5.64 3.72
CA VAL A 30 12.95 -5.08 2.39
C VAL A 30 11.47 -5.14 2.08
N VAL A 31 10.89 -3.97 1.79
CA VAL A 31 9.47 -3.82 1.45
C VAL A 31 9.35 -3.36 0.02
N TYR A 32 8.44 -3.97 -0.73
CA TYR A 32 8.07 -3.50 -2.06
C TYR A 32 6.63 -3.01 -2.01
N ILE A 33 6.38 -1.91 -2.71
CA ILE A 33 5.05 -1.34 -2.89
C ILE A 33 4.70 -1.29 -4.37
N LEU A 34 3.42 -1.40 -4.68
CA LEU A 34 2.92 -1.36 -6.05
C LEU A 34 1.79 -0.34 -6.15
N ASP A 35 1.81 0.49 -7.20
CA ASP A 35 0.71 1.40 -7.49
C ASP A 35 -0.53 0.59 -7.88
N SER A 36 -1.60 0.70 -7.09
CA SER A 36 -2.88 0.02 -7.33
C SER A 36 -3.52 0.39 -8.67
N MET A 37 -3.25 1.59 -9.16
CA MET A 37 -3.87 2.17 -10.34
C MET A 37 -3.04 1.92 -11.61
N ASN A 38 -1.72 1.73 -11.46
CA ASN A 38 -0.81 1.39 -12.55
C ASN A 38 0.25 0.37 -12.10
N PRO A 39 -0.08 -0.94 -12.06
CA PRO A 39 0.78 -1.98 -11.50
C PRO A 39 1.89 -2.44 -12.46
N GLU A 40 2.56 -1.50 -13.13
CA GLU A 40 3.59 -1.84 -14.13
C GLU A 40 4.87 -2.42 -13.51
N MET A 41 5.37 -1.83 -12.43
CA MET A 41 6.56 -2.33 -11.73
C MET A 41 6.49 -2.08 -10.22
N PRO A 42 6.83 -3.08 -9.39
CA PRO A 42 7.04 -2.89 -7.96
C PRO A 42 8.17 -1.91 -7.68
N VAL A 43 7.96 -1.03 -6.72
CA VAL A 43 8.98 -0.09 -6.25
C VAL A 43 9.43 -0.50 -4.86
N ARG A 44 10.73 -0.56 -4.61
CA ARG A 44 11.25 -0.77 -3.26
C ARG A 44 10.90 0.43 -2.39
N ALA A 45 10.17 0.19 -1.31
CA ALA A 45 9.79 1.21 -0.35
C ALA A 45 10.83 1.32 0.77
N GLU A 46 11.14 2.56 1.15
CA GLU A 46 11.86 2.84 2.38
C GLU A 46 10.86 2.90 3.54
N VAL A 47 11.08 2.07 4.56
CA VAL A 47 10.25 2.04 5.77
C VAL A 47 10.68 3.20 6.67
N LEU A 48 9.78 4.15 6.88
CA LEU A 48 10.05 5.32 7.74
C LEU A 48 9.63 5.03 9.18
N LYS A 49 8.55 4.28 9.37
CA LYS A 49 8.02 3.99 10.71
C LYS A 49 7.29 2.66 10.77
N THR A 50 7.50 1.96 11.88
CA THR A 50 6.77 0.75 12.23
C THR A 50 6.09 0.93 13.58
N THR A 51 4.95 0.27 13.75
CA THR A 51 4.24 0.13 15.02
C THR A 51 4.09 -1.36 15.38
N GLU A 52 3.67 -1.66 16.59
CA GLU A 52 3.37 -3.02 17.02
C GLU A 52 1.85 -3.21 17.18
N VAL A 53 1.30 -4.20 16.47
CA VAL A 53 -0.10 -4.58 16.55
C VAL A 53 -0.17 -6.08 16.81
N ASN A 54 -0.84 -6.50 17.88
CA ASN A 54 -1.00 -7.90 18.26
C ASN A 54 0.33 -8.68 18.30
N ARG A 55 1.38 -8.09 18.90
CA ARG A 55 2.75 -8.66 18.98
C ARG A 55 3.48 -8.83 17.65
N ARG A 56 3.00 -8.18 16.58
CA ARG A 56 3.64 -8.17 15.26
C ARG A 56 4.01 -6.75 14.87
N LYS A 57 5.19 -6.57 14.28
CA LYS A 57 5.59 -5.28 13.70
C LYS A 57 4.83 -5.05 12.40
N VAL A 58 4.16 -3.91 12.32
CA VAL A 58 3.40 -3.45 11.17
C VAL A 58 4.00 -2.13 10.71
N ILE A 59 4.13 -1.95 9.40
CA ILE A 59 4.64 -0.73 8.80
C ILE A 59 3.52 0.31 8.84
N SER A 60 3.75 1.41 9.55
CA SER A 60 2.78 2.50 9.64
C SER A 60 3.06 3.61 8.62
N GLU A 61 4.33 3.82 8.27
CA GLU A 61 4.75 4.85 7.33
C GLU A 61 5.89 4.37 6.42
N VAL A 62 5.83 4.73 5.14
CA VAL A 62 6.87 4.48 4.12
C VAL A 62 7.13 5.75 3.31
N ALA A 63 8.30 5.87 2.68
CA ALA A 63 8.60 6.99 1.81
C ALA A 63 7.83 6.89 0.48
N CYS A 64 7.29 8.02 0.03
CA CYS A 64 6.67 8.14 -1.28
C CYS A 64 7.71 7.96 -2.38
N PRO A 65 7.50 7.05 -3.35
CA PRO A 65 8.46 6.83 -4.42
C PRO A 65 8.56 8.01 -5.40
N LEU A 66 7.59 8.94 -5.37
CA LEU A 66 7.55 10.10 -6.28
C LEU A 66 8.24 11.33 -5.70
N CYS A 67 8.02 11.63 -4.41
CA CYS A 67 8.51 12.87 -3.79
C CYS A 67 9.33 12.65 -2.51
N GLY A 68 9.44 11.41 -2.01
CA GLY A 68 10.15 11.10 -0.76
C GLY A 68 9.40 11.45 0.52
N ALA A 69 8.23 12.10 0.43
CA ALA A 69 7.43 12.43 1.61
C ALA A 69 6.87 11.19 2.31
N SER A 70 6.52 11.30 3.60
CA SER A 70 5.93 10.18 4.34
C SER A 70 4.54 9.83 3.83
N MET A 71 4.31 8.55 3.55
CA MET A 71 3.02 7.97 3.23
C MET A 71 2.52 7.14 4.40
N SER A 72 1.28 7.37 4.83
CA SER A 72 0.68 6.65 5.96
C SER A 72 -0.16 5.47 5.49
N TRP A 73 -0.13 4.36 6.24
CA TRP A 73 -1.04 3.23 6.03
C TRP A 73 -2.49 3.64 6.31
N ASN A 74 -3.39 3.36 5.37
CA ASN A 74 -4.82 3.54 5.54
C ASN A 74 -5.54 2.18 5.55
N PRO A 75 -6.07 1.72 6.70
CA PRO A 75 -6.75 0.44 6.80
C PRO A 75 -8.08 0.38 6.03
N SER A 76 -8.67 1.52 5.66
CA SER A 76 -9.92 1.53 4.88
C SER A 76 -9.71 1.10 3.42
N TRP A 77 -8.49 1.29 2.91
CA TRP A 77 -8.09 0.94 1.54
C TRP A 77 -7.02 -0.15 1.50
N GLU A 78 -6.49 -0.52 2.67
CA GLU A 78 -5.37 -1.44 2.82
C GLU A 78 -4.17 -1.03 1.94
N GLY A 79 -3.79 0.25 2.02
CA GLY A 79 -2.67 0.79 1.25
C GLY A 79 -2.07 2.05 1.86
N PHE A 80 -0.89 2.42 1.37
CA PHE A 80 -0.20 3.66 1.71
C PHE A 80 -0.65 4.80 0.81
N GLU A 81 -0.89 5.97 1.41
CA GLU A 81 -1.33 7.18 0.71
C GLU A 81 -0.35 8.32 0.92
N CYS A 82 0.04 8.99 -0.16
CA CYS A 82 0.75 10.26 -0.10
C CYS A 82 -0.25 11.42 -0.11
N ARG A 83 -0.07 12.40 0.78
CA ARG A 83 -0.91 13.60 0.86
C ARG A 83 -0.35 14.81 0.12
N GLU A 84 0.89 14.72 -0.38
CA GLU A 84 1.57 15.80 -1.11
C GLU A 84 1.16 15.87 -2.58
N HIS A 85 0.31 14.96 -3.05
CA HIS A 85 -0.13 14.89 -4.44
C HIS A 85 -1.65 15.02 -4.55
N ASP A 86 -2.10 15.87 -5.48
CA ASP A 86 -3.53 16.01 -5.82
C ASP A 86 -4.11 14.69 -6.36
N ARG A 87 -3.24 13.85 -6.94
CA ARG A 87 -3.59 12.50 -7.37
C ARG A 87 -3.46 11.54 -6.20
N LYS A 88 -4.60 11.02 -5.75
CA LYS A 88 -4.66 9.94 -4.74
C LYS A 88 -4.17 8.64 -5.36
N THR A 89 -2.86 8.42 -5.31
CA THR A 89 -2.26 7.13 -5.61
C THR A 89 -2.23 6.28 -4.35
N VAL A 90 -2.75 5.06 -4.45
CA VAL A 90 -2.76 4.10 -3.34
C VAL A 90 -1.72 3.03 -3.65
N TYR A 91 -0.73 2.91 -2.76
CA TYR A 91 0.33 1.94 -2.89
C TYR A 91 0.07 0.74 -1.99
N GLU A 92 0.04 -0.47 -2.55
CA GLU A 92 -0.12 -1.70 -1.78
C GLU A 92 1.22 -2.32 -1.46
N ILE A 93 1.34 -2.95 -0.30
CA ILE A 93 2.51 -3.77 0.01
C ILE A 93 2.46 -5.08 -0.78
N LEU A 94 3.58 -5.45 -1.40
CA LEU A 94 3.75 -6.78 -1.94
C LEU A 94 4.29 -7.69 -0.86
N LYS A 95 3.57 -8.79 -0.60
CA LYS A 95 4.04 -9.84 0.29
C LYS A 95 5.20 -10.55 -0.38
N THR A 96 6.40 -10.36 0.16
CA THR A 96 7.53 -11.23 -0.11
C THR A 96 7.30 -12.52 0.67
N GLY A 97 6.89 -13.58 -0.04
CA GLY A 97 6.82 -14.94 0.49
C GLY A 97 8.18 -15.59 0.59
#